data_AF-A0AAD5QNX8-F1
#
_entry.id   AF-A0AAD5QNX8-F1
#
_cell.length_a   1.000
_cell.length_b   1.000
_cell.length_c   1.000
_cell.angle_alpha   90.00
_cell.angle_beta   90.00
_cell.angle_gamma   90.00
#
_symmetry.space_group_name_H-M   'P 1'
#
loop_
_entity.id
_entity.type
_entity.pdbx_description
1 polymer ?
#
loop_
_entity_poly.entity_id
_entity_poly.type
_entity_poly.pdbx_seq_one_letter_code
_entity_poly.pdbx_strand_id
1 'polypeptide(L)'
;MRAYKDDNYQFSVKKLDNFRALRELETLTLADNLISDIDDGALFGMDSLVLLNMTNNQLVRLPGNTWPLAKLRSLDLSGNPFVALETASFDTLPSLQFLNLSNCKNLKSIHMAAFVSMSSLRILDLSNCALTHIASTAFQPFPPLTTLSLAGNHLETLPSSMKISEVSGVNLNDNPWDCSCELRALRLGSTATCVTPNSLSRCAAERT
;
A
#
# COMPACT_ATOMS: atom_id res chain seq x y z
N MET A 1 -2.30 -17.69 16.90
CA MET A 1 -1.67 -18.30 15.72
C MET A 1 -0.17 -18.13 15.88
N ARG A 2 0.63 -19.20 15.81
CA ARG A 2 2.10 -19.09 15.85
C ARG A 2 2.62 -19.26 14.43
N ALA A 3 3.55 -18.41 14.01
CA ALA A 3 4.36 -18.66 12.83
C ALA A 3 5.18 -19.93 13.06
N TYR A 4 5.33 -20.77 12.04
CA TYR A 4 6.11 -22.00 12.14
C TYR A 4 7.36 -21.87 11.31
N LYS A 5 8.45 -22.44 11.82
CA LYS A 5 9.67 -22.60 11.05
C LYS A 5 9.47 -23.76 10.08
N ASP A 6 9.60 -23.51 8.79
CA ASP A 6 9.54 -24.53 7.76
C ASP A 6 10.88 -25.28 7.62
N ASP A 7 10.87 -26.33 6.79
CA ASP A 7 12.04 -27.18 6.54
C ASP A 7 13.18 -26.43 5.82
N ASN A 8 12.91 -25.22 5.30
CA ASN A 8 13.88 -24.32 4.67
C ASN A 8 14.37 -23.22 5.65
N TYR A 9 14.15 -23.41 6.95
CA TYR A 9 14.53 -22.47 8.01
C TYR A 9 13.85 -21.10 7.96
N GLN A 10 12.77 -20.95 7.18
CA GLN A 10 12.00 -19.71 7.08
C GLN A 10 10.75 -19.76 7.96
N PHE A 11 10.24 -18.60 8.41
CA PHE A 11 8.97 -18.55 9.13
C PHE A 11 7.84 -18.33 8.14
N SER A 12 6.81 -19.17 8.18
CA SER A 12 5.65 -19.03 7.32
C SER A 12 4.33 -19.18 8.07
N VAL A 13 3.29 -18.60 7.49
CA VAL A 13 1.91 -18.78 7.92
C VAL A 13 1.30 -19.86 7.05
N LYS A 14 1.22 -21.08 7.59
CA LYS A 14 0.70 -22.24 6.86
C LYS A 14 -0.79 -22.42 7.02
N LYS A 15 -1.44 -22.94 5.98
CA LYS A 15 -2.83 -23.42 6.06
C LYS A 15 -2.93 -24.58 7.04
N LEU A 16 -3.71 -24.38 8.10
CA LEU A 16 -4.06 -25.43 9.05
C LEU A 16 -5.57 -25.61 9.01
N ASP A 17 -6.03 -26.86 8.99
CA ASP A 17 -7.47 -27.21 8.99
C ASP A 17 -8.21 -26.72 10.25
N ASN A 18 -7.48 -26.20 11.24
CA ASN A 18 -7.96 -25.86 12.58
C ASN A 18 -8.30 -24.37 12.79
N PHE A 19 -8.15 -23.49 11.80
CA PHE A 19 -8.55 -22.08 11.97
C PHE A 19 -10.06 -21.87 12.03
N ARG A 20 -10.87 -22.91 11.80
CA ARG A 20 -12.32 -22.90 12.09
C ARG A 20 -12.65 -22.51 13.54
N ALA A 21 -11.74 -22.77 14.50
CA ALA A 21 -11.90 -22.37 15.89
C ALA A 21 -11.72 -20.86 16.12
N LEU A 22 -11.17 -20.13 15.13
CA LEU A 22 -10.91 -18.69 15.19
C LEU A 22 -11.93 -17.89 14.37
N ARG A 23 -13.10 -18.48 14.06
CA ARG A 23 -14.16 -17.83 13.26
C ARG A 23 -14.68 -16.53 13.83
N GLU A 24 -14.64 -16.38 15.15
CA GLU A 24 -15.07 -15.18 15.86
C GLU A 24 -13.93 -14.18 16.09
N LEU A 25 -12.71 -14.49 15.65
CA LEU A 25 -11.56 -13.60 15.84
C LEU A 25 -11.72 -12.38 14.95
N GLU A 26 -11.89 -11.20 15.55
CA GLU A 26 -12.01 -9.93 14.82
C GLU A 26 -10.67 -9.25 14.56
N THR A 27 -9.68 -9.51 15.41
CA THR A 27 -8.35 -8.88 15.33
C THR A 27 -7.26 -9.92 15.43
N LEU A 28 -6.33 -9.89 14.47
CA LEU A 28 -5.15 -10.73 14.44
C LEU A 28 -3.91 -9.85 14.26
N THR A 29 -2.97 -9.96 15.19
CA THR A 29 -1.64 -9.37 15.05
C THR A 29 -0.59 -10.46 14.92
N LEU A 30 0.23 -10.31 13.89
CA LEU A 30 1.42 -11.10 13.57
C LEU A 30 2.63 -10.17 13.40
N ALA A 31 2.55 -8.94 13.94
CA ALA A 31 3.60 -7.94 13.87
C ALA A 31 4.93 -8.42 14.48
N ASP A 32 6.03 -7.88 13.97
CA ASP A 32 7.38 -8.05 14.52
C ASP A 32 7.80 -9.52 14.63
N ASN A 33 7.45 -10.31 13.60
CA ASN A 33 7.90 -11.68 13.43
C ASN A 33 8.84 -11.76 12.22
N LEU A 34 9.23 -12.98 11.86
CA LEU A 34 10.14 -13.23 10.73
C LEU A 34 9.41 -13.85 9.54
N ILE A 35 8.09 -13.62 9.43
CA ILE A 35 7.24 -14.28 8.44
C ILE A 35 7.66 -13.83 7.05
N SER A 36 8.12 -14.75 6.20
CA SER A 36 8.57 -14.46 4.85
C SER A 36 7.56 -14.88 3.77
N ASP A 37 6.63 -15.80 4.10
CA ASP A 37 5.64 -16.32 3.17
C ASP A 37 4.32 -16.67 3.89
N ILE A 38 3.23 -16.63 3.13
CA ILE A 38 1.87 -16.96 3.57
C ILE A 38 1.31 -17.92 2.53
N ASP A 39 0.99 -19.14 2.94
CA ASP A 39 0.42 -20.12 2.01
C ASP A 39 -0.97 -19.66 1.52
N ASP A 40 -1.33 -20.01 0.29
CA ASP A 40 -2.67 -19.75 -0.24
C ASP A 40 -3.75 -20.37 0.67
N GLY A 41 -4.72 -19.54 1.07
CA GLY A 41 -5.78 -19.96 1.99
C GLY A 41 -5.31 -20.22 3.43
N ALA A 42 -4.11 -19.78 3.83
CA ALA A 42 -3.63 -19.93 5.20
C ALA A 42 -4.54 -19.27 6.25
N LEU A 43 -5.31 -18.26 5.83
CA LEU A 43 -6.23 -17.51 6.68
C LEU A 43 -7.68 -18.01 6.60
N PHE A 44 -7.92 -19.17 5.97
CA PHE A 44 -9.28 -19.70 5.76
C PHE A 44 -9.97 -20.01 7.09
N GLY A 45 -11.25 -19.61 7.21
CA GLY A 45 -12.04 -19.80 8.43
C GLY A 45 -11.93 -18.65 9.44
N MET A 46 -11.15 -17.60 9.16
CA MET A 46 -11.16 -16.36 9.94
C MET A 46 -12.25 -15.39 9.42
N ASP A 47 -13.48 -15.90 9.35
CA ASP A 47 -14.59 -15.28 8.63
C ASP A 47 -15.06 -13.94 9.25
N SER A 48 -14.72 -13.70 10.52
CA SER A 48 -15.04 -12.46 11.24
C SER A 48 -13.87 -11.48 11.37
N LEU A 49 -12.72 -11.75 10.75
CA LEU A 49 -11.55 -10.90 10.88
C LEU A 49 -11.79 -9.52 10.25
N VAL A 50 -11.58 -8.48 11.05
CA VAL A 50 -11.75 -7.07 10.69
C VAL A 50 -10.40 -6.35 10.60
N LEU A 51 -9.46 -6.68 11.50
CA LEU A 51 -8.13 -6.10 11.54
C LEU A 51 -7.06 -7.19 11.44
N LEU A 52 -6.17 -7.04 10.47
CA LEU A 52 -4.97 -7.86 10.31
C LEU A 52 -3.74 -6.96 10.32
N ASN A 53 -2.89 -7.15 11.33
CA ASN A 53 -1.59 -6.49 11.43
C ASN A 53 -0.48 -7.52 11.15
N MET A 54 0.32 -7.27 10.12
CA MET A 54 1.52 -8.05 9.76
C MET A 54 2.75 -7.15 9.59
N THR A 55 2.82 -6.05 10.34
CA THR A 55 3.94 -5.10 10.26
C THR A 55 5.28 -5.73 10.61
N ASN A 56 6.35 -5.21 10.02
CA ASN A 56 7.73 -5.59 10.33
C ASN A 56 7.96 -7.11 10.25
N ASN A 57 7.54 -7.70 9.14
CA ASN A 57 7.85 -9.10 8.79
C ASN A 57 8.83 -9.12 7.59
N GLN A 58 9.00 -10.28 6.97
CA GLN A 58 9.90 -10.49 5.84
C GLN A 58 9.15 -10.80 4.54
N LEU A 59 7.89 -10.35 4.42
CA LEU A 59 7.07 -10.62 3.24
C LEU A 59 7.64 -9.88 2.01
N VAL A 60 8.01 -10.65 1.01
CA VAL A 60 8.50 -10.12 -0.28
C VAL A 60 7.37 -10.00 -1.31
N ARG A 61 6.30 -10.78 -1.11
CA ARG A 61 5.09 -10.86 -1.93
C ARG A 61 3.87 -11.19 -1.05
N LEU A 62 2.68 -10.99 -1.59
CA LEU A 62 1.43 -11.43 -0.95
C LEU A 62 0.99 -12.79 -1.52
N PRO A 63 0.20 -13.58 -0.78
CA PRO A 63 -0.40 -14.79 -1.33
C PRO A 63 -1.25 -14.44 -2.55
N GLY A 64 -1.25 -15.31 -3.57
CA GLY A 64 -1.95 -15.02 -4.83
C GLY A 64 -3.46 -14.95 -4.61
N ASN A 65 -4.14 -13.99 -5.26
CA ASN A 65 -5.60 -13.79 -5.45
C ASN A 65 -6.64 -14.28 -4.42
N THR A 66 -6.29 -14.74 -3.22
CA THR A 66 -7.16 -15.57 -2.38
C THR A 66 -7.02 -15.22 -0.89
N TRP A 67 -7.28 -13.96 -0.55
CA TRP A 67 -7.59 -13.60 0.83
C TRP A 67 -8.99 -14.12 1.17
N PRO A 68 -9.15 -15.09 2.10
CA PRO A 68 -10.45 -15.59 2.50
C PRO A 68 -11.10 -14.66 3.56
N LEU A 69 -10.93 -13.34 3.42
CA LEU A 69 -11.19 -12.36 4.48
C LEU A 69 -12.21 -11.29 4.03
N ALA A 70 -13.43 -11.72 3.75
CA ALA A 70 -14.48 -10.85 3.19
C ALA A 70 -14.86 -9.66 4.09
N LYS A 71 -14.66 -9.76 5.42
CA LYS A 71 -14.97 -8.71 6.40
C LYS A 71 -13.79 -7.82 6.77
N LEU A 72 -12.59 -8.08 6.25
CA LEU A 72 -11.40 -7.32 6.61
C LEU A 72 -11.55 -5.85 6.22
N ARG A 73 -11.35 -4.95 7.17
CA ARG A 73 -11.44 -3.49 6.98
C ARG A 73 -10.11 -2.78 7.12
N SER A 74 -9.18 -3.35 7.88
CA SER A 74 -7.86 -2.77 8.12
C SER A 74 -6.78 -3.82 7.92
N LEU A 75 -5.85 -3.53 7.02
CA LEU A 75 -4.68 -4.34 6.74
C LEU A 75 -3.42 -3.48 6.87
N ASP A 76 -2.55 -3.84 7.81
CA ASP A 76 -1.25 -3.22 7.96
C ASP A 76 -0.14 -4.19 7.55
N LEU A 77 0.56 -3.83 6.49
CA LEU A 77 1.68 -4.57 5.89
C LEU A 77 2.97 -3.74 5.93
N SER A 78 3.00 -2.63 6.68
CA SER A 78 4.14 -1.72 6.70
C SER A 78 5.42 -2.38 7.21
N GLY A 79 6.56 -1.89 6.73
CA GLY A 79 7.88 -2.40 7.14
C GLY A 79 8.22 -3.79 6.60
N ASN A 80 7.52 -4.26 5.55
CA ASN A 80 7.86 -5.50 4.85
C ASN A 80 8.72 -5.23 3.60
N PRO A 81 9.60 -6.16 3.21
CA PRO A 81 10.52 -5.99 2.08
C PRO A 81 9.89 -6.25 0.69
N PHE A 82 8.63 -5.84 0.46
CA PHE A 82 7.96 -6.04 -0.83
C PHE A 82 8.76 -5.43 -1.98
N VAL A 83 8.94 -6.18 -3.06
CA VAL A 83 9.62 -5.70 -4.27
C VAL A 83 8.62 -5.07 -5.25
N ALA A 84 7.42 -5.65 -5.32
CA ALA A 84 6.32 -5.19 -6.15
C ALA A 84 4.99 -5.56 -5.52
N LEU A 85 3.93 -4.83 -5.89
CA LEU A 85 2.55 -5.27 -5.69
C LEU A 85 2.07 -5.88 -6.99
N GLU A 86 1.79 -7.18 -6.99
CA GLU A 86 1.31 -7.89 -8.18
C GLU A 86 -0.14 -7.53 -8.50
N THR A 87 -0.57 -7.80 -9.73
CA THR A 87 -1.96 -7.64 -10.17
C THR A 87 -2.90 -8.38 -9.21
N ALA A 88 -4.04 -7.75 -8.88
CA ALA A 88 -5.09 -8.40 -8.09
C ALA A 88 -4.68 -8.85 -6.67
N SER A 89 -3.53 -8.36 -6.15
CA SER A 89 -3.03 -8.68 -4.80
C SER A 89 -4.05 -8.46 -3.68
N PHE A 90 -5.06 -7.62 -3.90
CA PHE A 90 -6.10 -7.26 -2.93
C PHE A 90 -7.53 -7.53 -3.43
N ASP A 91 -7.72 -8.23 -4.56
CA ASP A 91 -9.02 -8.37 -5.21
C ASP A 91 -10.08 -9.09 -4.35
N THR A 92 -9.63 -9.94 -3.44
CA THR A 92 -10.48 -10.72 -2.53
C THR A 92 -10.73 -10.04 -1.17
N LEU A 93 -10.46 -8.74 -1.06
CA LEU A 93 -10.70 -7.93 0.14
C LEU A 93 -11.76 -6.84 -0.11
N PRO A 94 -13.04 -7.21 -0.38
CA PRO A 94 -14.08 -6.28 -0.83
C PRO A 94 -14.45 -5.21 0.21
N SER A 95 -14.20 -5.48 1.50
CA SER A 95 -14.52 -4.57 2.61
C SER A 95 -13.35 -3.71 3.07
N LEU A 96 -12.17 -3.82 2.43
CA LEU A 96 -10.96 -3.15 2.92
C LEU A 96 -11.09 -1.63 2.79
N GLN A 97 -10.88 -0.93 3.91
CA GLN A 97 -11.01 0.53 4.02
C GLN A 97 -9.68 1.21 4.31
N PHE A 98 -8.79 0.52 5.03
CA PHE A 98 -7.47 0.99 5.38
C PHE A 98 -6.41 -0.01 4.92
N LEU A 99 -5.46 0.47 4.12
CA LEU A 99 -4.29 -0.28 3.69
C LEU A 99 -3.02 0.54 3.97
N ASN A 100 -2.15 -0.01 4.82
CA ASN A 100 -0.85 0.56 5.12
C ASN A 100 0.26 -0.31 4.51
N LEU A 101 0.99 0.28 3.57
CA LEU A 101 2.16 -0.29 2.92
C LEU A 101 3.38 0.62 3.13
N SER A 102 3.35 1.51 4.11
CA SER A 102 4.47 2.41 4.39
C SER A 102 5.75 1.65 4.76
N ASN A 103 6.89 2.31 4.62
CA ASN A 103 8.21 1.76 4.98
C ASN A 103 8.58 0.46 4.25
N CYS A 104 7.93 0.14 3.12
CA CYS A 104 8.27 -0.99 2.27
C CYS A 104 9.41 -0.59 1.32
N LYS A 105 10.64 -0.50 1.85
CA LYS A 105 11.80 0.13 1.20
C LYS A 105 12.23 -0.46 -0.15
N ASN A 106 11.77 -1.67 -0.48
CA ASN A 106 12.07 -2.33 -1.74
C ASN A 106 10.99 -2.11 -2.81
N LEU A 107 9.87 -1.46 -2.45
CA LEU A 107 8.71 -1.29 -3.32
C LEU A 107 8.95 -0.12 -4.27
N LYS A 108 9.72 -0.37 -5.33
CA LYS A 108 10.15 0.66 -6.29
C LYS A 108 9.06 1.10 -7.27
N SER A 109 8.07 0.24 -7.51
CA SER A 109 7.00 0.46 -8.48
C SER A 109 5.69 -0.18 -8.05
N ILE A 110 4.57 0.43 -8.45
CA ILE A 110 3.21 -0.10 -8.29
C ILE A 110 2.73 -0.59 -9.66
N HIS A 111 2.28 -1.85 -9.73
CA HIS A 111 1.82 -2.46 -10.97
C HIS A 111 0.50 -1.86 -11.47
N MET A 112 0.30 -1.92 -12.79
CA MET A 112 -0.95 -1.57 -13.47
C MET A 112 -2.07 -2.48 -12.93
N ALA A 113 -3.15 -1.93 -12.37
CA ALA A 113 -4.23 -2.69 -11.71
C ALA A 113 -3.93 -3.29 -10.32
N ALA A 114 -2.93 -2.80 -9.57
CA ALA A 114 -2.75 -3.20 -8.17
C ALA A 114 -3.97 -2.88 -7.28
N PHE A 115 -4.73 -1.84 -7.62
CA PHE A 115 -5.86 -1.33 -6.82
C PHE A 115 -7.21 -1.40 -7.53
N VAL A 116 -7.31 -2.16 -8.64
CA VAL A 116 -8.49 -2.15 -9.54
C VAL A 116 -9.81 -2.51 -8.84
N SER A 117 -9.77 -3.45 -7.89
CA SER A 117 -10.97 -3.95 -7.19
C SER A 117 -11.24 -3.27 -5.85
N MET A 118 -10.45 -2.26 -5.47
CA MET A 118 -10.48 -1.65 -4.14
C MET A 118 -11.57 -0.58 -3.96
N SER A 119 -12.83 -0.96 -4.23
CA SER A 119 -13.99 -0.06 -4.20
C SER A 119 -14.35 0.47 -2.80
N SER A 120 -13.96 -0.24 -1.73
CA SER A 120 -14.18 0.18 -0.34
C SER A 120 -13.02 0.96 0.27
N LEU A 121 -11.89 1.08 -0.43
CA LEU A 121 -10.69 1.70 0.15
C LEU A 121 -10.93 3.19 0.39
N ARG A 122 -10.46 3.68 1.54
CA ARG A 122 -10.58 5.08 1.97
C ARG A 122 -9.23 5.68 2.33
N ILE A 123 -8.35 4.88 2.94
CA ILE A 123 -7.05 5.32 3.42
C ILE A 123 -5.99 4.41 2.81
N LEU A 124 -5.03 5.02 2.10
CA LEU A 124 -3.87 4.34 1.55
C LEU A 124 -2.59 5.06 1.98
N ASP A 125 -1.70 4.34 2.64
CA ASP A 125 -0.36 4.83 2.98
C ASP A 125 0.70 4.03 2.22
N LEU A 126 1.46 4.74 1.38
CA LEU A 126 2.58 4.25 0.58
C LEU A 126 3.85 5.09 0.87
N SER A 127 3.92 5.71 2.04
CA SER A 127 5.04 6.57 2.42
C SER A 127 6.32 5.77 2.67
N ASN A 128 7.48 6.37 2.39
CA ASN A 128 8.79 5.78 2.69
C ASN A 128 9.06 4.42 2.00
N CYS A 129 8.56 4.25 0.78
CA CYS A 129 8.70 3.01 -0.01
C CYS A 129 9.80 3.06 -1.08
N ALA A 130 10.50 4.21 -1.22
CA ALA A 130 11.45 4.46 -2.31
C ALA A 130 10.82 4.37 -3.72
N LEU A 131 9.52 4.68 -3.83
CA LEU A 131 8.82 4.73 -5.12
C LEU A 131 9.45 5.79 -6.01
N THR A 132 9.83 5.39 -7.23
CA THR A 132 10.35 6.33 -8.25
C THR A 132 9.29 6.68 -9.29
N HIS A 133 8.37 5.77 -9.55
CA HIS A 133 7.34 5.91 -10.57
C HIS A 133 6.03 5.25 -10.13
N ILE A 134 4.91 5.85 -10.53
CA ILE A 134 3.56 5.26 -10.42
C ILE A 134 3.03 5.08 -11.84
N ALA A 135 2.66 3.86 -12.20
CA ALA A 135 2.11 3.60 -13.53
C ALA A 135 0.78 4.36 -13.73
N SER A 136 0.55 4.89 -14.94
CA SER A 136 -0.63 5.70 -15.25
C SER A 136 -1.96 4.96 -15.10
N THR A 137 -1.96 3.64 -15.08
CA THR A 137 -3.16 2.81 -14.87
C THR A 137 -3.21 2.16 -13.49
N ALA A 138 -2.25 2.43 -12.60
CA ALA A 138 -2.21 1.82 -11.26
C ALA A 138 -3.47 2.13 -10.43
N PHE A 139 -4.04 3.32 -10.63
CA PHE A 139 -5.26 3.80 -9.97
C PHE A 139 -6.42 3.96 -10.96
N GLN A 140 -6.58 3.03 -11.91
CA GLN A 140 -7.74 2.99 -12.80
C GLN A 140 -8.56 1.70 -12.55
N PRO A 141 -9.80 1.78 -12.05
CA PRO A 141 -10.49 3.00 -11.58
C PRO A 141 -9.82 3.58 -10.32
N PHE A 142 -9.98 4.90 -10.12
CA PHE A 142 -9.41 5.56 -8.94
C PHE A 142 -10.22 5.13 -7.70
N PRO A 143 -9.59 4.52 -6.68
CA PRO A 143 -10.30 4.15 -5.46
C PRO A 143 -10.87 5.40 -4.79
N PRO A 144 -12.02 5.33 -4.10
CA PRO A 144 -12.65 6.48 -3.44
C PRO A 144 -11.92 6.88 -2.14
N LEU A 145 -10.65 7.25 -2.27
CA LEU A 145 -9.76 7.63 -1.17
C LEU A 145 -10.20 8.95 -0.55
N THR A 146 -10.25 8.98 0.78
CA THR A 146 -10.32 10.21 1.58
C THR A 146 -8.93 10.64 2.05
N THR A 147 -8.01 9.68 2.22
CA THR A 147 -6.63 9.94 2.64
C THR A 147 -5.64 9.15 1.77
N LEU A 148 -4.61 9.84 1.30
CA LEU A 148 -3.51 9.27 0.53
C LEU A 148 -2.17 9.84 1.03
N SER A 149 -1.24 8.97 1.39
CA SER A 149 0.13 9.35 1.71
C SER A 149 1.11 8.72 0.72
N LEU A 150 1.89 9.57 0.05
CA LEU A 150 3.02 9.20 -0.81
C LEU A 150 4.32 9.82 -0.29
N ALA A 151 4.33 10.28 0.96
CA ALA A 151 5.46 11.04 1.50
C ALA A 151 6.76 10.22 1.59
N GLY A 152 7.91 10.86 1.49
CA GLY A 152 9.20 10.18 1.68
C GLY A 152 9.54 9.19 0.57
N ASN A 153 9.12 9.48 -0.66
CA ASN A 153 9.46 8.67 -1.84
C ASN A 153 10.43 9.42 -2.75
N HIS A 154 10.66 8.88 -3.94
CA HIS A 154 11.53 9.46 -4.97
C HIS A 154 10.73 9.81 -6.23
N LEU A 155 9.47 10.26 -6.04
CA LEU A 155 8.59 10.62 -7.13
C LEU A 155 8.92 12.02 -7.63
N GLU A 156 9.14 12.13 -8.94
CA GLU A 156 9.33 13.41 -9.61
C GLU A 156 8.03 13.95 -10.21
N THR A 157 7.10 13.05 -10.56
CA THR A 157 5.80 13.38 -11.17
C THR A 157 4.70 12.42 -10.69
N LEU A 158 3.43 12.81 -10.91
CA LEU A 158 2.27 11.94 -10.70
C LEU A 158 1.51 11.76 -12.01
N PRO A 159 0.92 10.58 -12.26
CA PRO A 159 0.09 10.39 -13.44
C PRO A 159 -1.22 11.19 -13.33
N SER A 160 -1.69 11.76 -14.44
CA SER A 160 -2.93 12.55 -14.50
C SER A 160 -4.20 11.75 -14.18
N SER A 161 -4.13 10.42 -14.25
CA SER A 161 -5.19 9.51 -13.83
C SER A 161 -5.42 9.50 -12.32
N MET A 162 -4.44 9.97 -11.54
CA MET A 162 -4.52 10.07 -10.10
C MET A 162 -5.34 11.30 -9.75
N LYS A 163 -6.60 11.09 -9.40
CA LYS A 163 -7.56 12.16 -9.08
C LYS A 163 -7.32 12.75 -7.68
N ILE A 164 -6.10 13.15 -7.39
CA ILE A 164 -5.67 13.64 -6.07
C ILE A 164 -6.48 14.85 -5.58
N SER A 165 -7.06 15.64 -6.48
CA SER A 165 -7.96 16.74 -6.13
C SER A 165 -9.30 16.31 -5.54
N GLU A 166 -9.71 15.05 -5.75
CA GLU A 166 -10.93 14.47 -5.15
C GLU A 166 -10.65 13.91 -3.74
N VAL A 167 -9.38 13.80 -3.33
CA VAL A 167 -8.96 13.24 -2.03
C VAL A 167 -8.83 14.36 -1.00
N SER A 168 -9.47 14.21 0.16
CA SER A 168 -9.51 15.26 1.18
C SER A 168 -8.16 15.47 1.90
N GLY A 169 -7.43 14.40 2.18
CA GLY A 169 -6.13 14.43 2.86
C GLY A 169 -5.03 13.82 1.98
N VAL A 170 -4.22 14.65 1.34
CA VAL A 170 -3.10 14.17 0.52
C VAL A 170 -1.77 14.63 1.13
N ASN A 171 -0.88 13.68 1.36
CA ASN A 171 0.49 13.95 1.82
C ASN A 171 1.50 13.54 0.74
N LEU A 172 2.14 14.54 0.12
CA LEU A 172 3.14 14.38 -0.96
C LEU A 172 4.53 14.85 -0.56
N ASN A 173 4.73 15.12 0.74
CA ASN A 173 5.96 15.69 1.28
C ASN A 173 7.18 14.78 1.03
N ASP A 174 8.40 15.32 1.08
CA ASP A 174 9.63 14.52 0.98
C ASP A 174 9.71 13.70 -0.32
N ASN A 175 9.44 14.34 -1.45
CA ASN A 175 9.63 13.81 -2.79
C ASN A 175 10.37 14.84 -3.67
N PRO A 176 11.22 14.42 -4.61
CA PRO A 176 11.96 15.30 -5.52
C PRO A 176 11.09 15.79 -6.68
N TRP A 177 9.98 16.48 -6.40
CA TRP A 177 9.04 16.91 -7.44
C TRP A 177 9.73 17.79 -8.51
N ASP A 178 9.49 17.46 -9.78
CA ASP A 178 9.84 18.32 -10.91
C ASP A 178 8.90 19.53 -10.90
N CYS A 179 9.46 20.71 -10.70
CA CYS A 179 8.69 21.95 -10.60
C CYS A 179 8.69 22.75 -11.93
N SER A 180 9.01 22.10 -13.05
CA SER A 180 8.80 22.64 -14.39
C SER A 180 7.31 22.88 -14.68
N CYS A 181 7.00 23.75 -15.66
CA CYS A 181 5.65 24.27 -15.92
C CYS A 181 4.57 23.22 -16.25
N GLU A 182 4.95 21.97 -16.53
CA GLU A 182 4.06 20.90 -17.00
C GLU A 182 3.20 20.30 -15.87
N LEU A 183 3.62 20.43 -14.60
CA LEU A 183 2.88 19.92 -13.43
C LEU A 183 1.77 20.86 -12.91
N ARG A 184 1.57 22.04 -13.54
CA ARG A 184 0.43 22.94 -13.26
C ARG A 184 -0.94 22.25 -13.41
N ALA A 185 -1.02 21.19 -14.23
CA ALA A 185 -2.26 20.47 -14.51
C ALA A 185 -2.77 19.62 -13.33
N LEU A 186 -1.92 19.26 -12.36
CA LEU A 186 -2.28 18.38 -11.24
C LEU A 186 -2.81 19.13 -10.00
N ARG A 187 -3.02 20.44 -10.08
CA ARG A 187 -3.61 21.29 -9.02
C ARG A 187 -3.05 21.01 -7.62
N LEU A 188 -1.74 21.17 -7.48
CA LEU A 188 -1.12 21.44 -6.18
C LEU A 188 -1.36 22.93 -5.88
N GLY A 189 -2.39 23.25 -5.10
CA GLY A 189 -2.61 24.57 -4.46
C GLY A 189 -2.43 25.83 -5.33
N SER A 190 -3.54 26.47 -5.73
CA SER A 190 -3.52 27.74 -6.46
C SER A 190 -2.87 28.87 -5.64
N THR A 191 -1.65 29.27 -5.99
CA THR A 191 -1.08 30.64 -5.86
C THR A 191 0.36 30.78 -6.38
N ALA A 192 1.03 29.70 -6.81
CA ALA A 192 2.37 29.78 -7.38
C ALA A 192 2.36 30.34 -8.83
N THR A 193 2.62 31.64 -8.96
CA THR A 193 3.08 32.23 -10.23
C THR A 193 4.47 31.70 -10.53
N CYS A 194 4.72 31.22 -11.75
CA CYS A 194 6.04 30.79 -12.17
C CYS A 194 7.04 31.93 -11.96
N VAL A 195 8.22 31.55 -11.46
CA VAL A 195 9.34 32.37 -10.95
C VAL A 195 9.37 32.48 -9.41
N THR A 196 10.24 31.63 -8.85
CA THR A 196 10.84 31.53 -7.51
C THR A 196 10.24 30.55 -6.47
N PRO A 197 11.12 29.72 -5.84
CA PRO A 197 10.76 28.49 -5.14
C PRO A 197 10.38 28.73 -3.68
N ASN A 198 9.19 29.26 -3.40
CA ASN A 198 8.81 29.54 -2.00
C ASN A 198 7.36 29.21 -1.60
N SER A 199 6.66 28.36 -2.36
CA SER A 199 5.35 27.83 -1.92
C SER A 199 5.19 26.31 -2.05
N LEU A 200 6.25 25.60 -2.42
CA LEU A 200 6.47 24.18 -2.14
C LEU A 200 7.80 24.13 -1.40
N SER A 201 7.82 23.76 -0.14
CA SER A 201 9.04 23.74 0.68
C SER A 201 10.12 22.74 0.19
N ARG A 202 9.90 22.04 -0.95
CA ARG A 202 10.62 20.82 -1.35
C ARG A 202 10.60 20.55 -2.87
N CYS A 203 10.81 21.54 -3.73
CA CYS A 203 11.24 21.24 -5.10
C CYS A 203 12.67 20.70 -5.06
N ALA A 204 13.01 19.70 -5.88
CA ALA A 204 14.41 19.31 -6.04
C ALA A 204 15.19 20.52 -6.58
N ALA A 205 16.21 20.97 -5.86
CA ALA A 205 17.10 22.02 -6.37
C ALA A 205 17.70 21.54 -7.69
N GLU A 206 17.62 22.38 -8.73
CA GLU A 206 18.27 22.13 -10.02
C GLU A 206 19.72 21.70 -9.75
N ARG A 207 20.07 20.46 -10.11
CA ARG A 207 21.47 20.02 -10.07
C ARG A 207 22.20 20.76 -11.17
N THR A 208 22.97 21.78 -10.80
CA THR A 208 23.99 22.43 -11.63
C THR A 208 25.07 21.45 -12.04
#